data_AF-A0A7V3PYN1-F1
#
_entry.id   AF-A0A7V3PYN1-F1
#
_cell.length_a   1.000
_cell.length_b   1.000
_cell.length_c   1.000
_cell.angle_alpha   90.00
_cell.angle_beta   90.00
_cell.angle_gamma   90.00
#
_symmetry.space_group_name_H-M   'P 1'
#
loop_
_entity.id
_entity.type
_entity.pdbx_description
1 polymer ?
#
loop_
_entity_poly.entity_id
_entity_poly.type
_entity_poly.pdbx_seq_one_letter_code
_entity_poly.pdbx_strand_id
1 'polypeptide(L)'
;MGETVKTRSRDILIFVFLIVAIFLVIPASGQKLNSVQTKKADRNKDGEVDGIESRRYRIQQLKKRMEEGIAIGRTIDFRNDTLGRQRYGNLTSDAASQGLSLVENRYDSNHNGILEYEEIRLLLQDKYNLIKSEGKIAVETAFEEAYDLNRDDYVDKEEARFLKDDFKLE
;
A
#
# COMPACT_ATOMS: atom_id res chain seq x y z
N MET A 1 -21.03 -68.74 -3.25
CA MET A 1 -21.40 -67.57 -2.44
C MET A 1 -20.34 -66.50 -2.66
N GLY A 2 -20.57 -65.61 -3.62
CA GLY A 2 -19.63 -64.55 -3.93
C GLY A 2 -20.32 -63.57 -4.84
N GLU A 3 -20.71 -62.41 -4.31
CA GLU A 3 -21.07 -61.21 -5.07
C GLU A 3 -21.48 -60.07 -4.12
N THR A 4 -20.54 -59.41 -3.43
CA THR A 4 -20.84 -58.16 -2.68
C THR A 4 -19.63 -57.24 -2.45
N VAL A 5 -18.73 -57.05 -3.43
CA VAL A 5 -17.59 -56.11 -3.24
C VAL A 5 -17.45 -55.07 -4.36
N LYS A 6 -18.23 -55.12 -5.44
CA LYS A 6 -17.97 -54.30 -6.64
C LYS A 6 -18.59 -52.89 -6.63
N THR A 7 -19.41 -52.55 -5.63
CA THR A 7 -20.21 -51.31 -5.66
C THR A 7 -19.59 -50.11 -4.94
N ARG A 8 -18.73 -50.32 -3.93
CA ARG A 8 -18.21 -49.18 -3.11
C ARG A 8 -17.10 -48.36 -3.77
N SER A 9 -16.44 -48.87 -4.82
CA SER A 9 -15.30 -48.21 -5.45
C SER A 9 -15.68 -47.09 -6.41
N ARG A 10 -16.90 -47.12 -6.98
CA ARG A 10 -17.36 -46.10 -7.94
C ARG A 10 -17.81 -44.82 -7.23
N ASP A 11 -18.38 -44.92 -6.03
CA ASP A 11 -18.90 -43.78 -5.29
C ASP A 11 -17.77 -42.90 -4.71
N ILE A 12 -16.66 -43.53 -4.31
CA ILE A 12 -15.47 -42.80 -3.80
C ILE A 12 -14.78 -42.03 -4.94
N LEU A 13 -14.73 -42.60 -6.15
CA LEU A 13 -14.09 -41.95 -7.30
C LEU A 13 -14.88 -40.71 -7.77
N ILE A 14 -16.21 -40.75 -7.70
CA ILE A 14 -17.09 -39.62 -8.03
C ILE A 14 -16.92 -38.48 -6.99
N PHE A 15 -16.81 -38.82 -5.70
CA PHE A 15 -16.61 -37.82 -4.65
C PHE A 15 -15.27 -37.08 -4.75
N VAL A 16 -14.19 -37.77 -5.10
CA VAL A 16 -12.87 -37.14 -5.30
C VAL A 16 -12.88 -36.22 -6.52
N PHE A 17 -13.54 -36.62 -7.61
CA PHE A 17 -13.63 -35.77 -8.81
C PHE A 17 -14.45 -34.50 -8.58
N LEU A 18 -15.49 -34.56 -7.74
CA LEU A 18 -16.33 -33.40 -7.44
C LEU A 18 -15.60 -32.35 -6.59
N ILE A 19 -14.72 -32.78 -5.68
CA ILE A 19 -13.93 -31.87 -4.83
C ILE A 19 -12.85 -31.15 -5.65
N VAL A 20 -12.23 -31.82 -6.63
CA VAL A 20 -11.21 -31.20 -7.50
C VAL A 20 -11.82 -30.15 -8.44
N ALA A 21 -13.07 -30.35 -8.89
CA ALA A 21 -13.74 -29.38 -9.76
C ALA A 21 -14.13 -28.08 -9.04
N ILE A 22 -14.37 -28.11 -7.72
CA ILE A 22 -14.77 -26.93 -6.94
C ILE A 22 -13.60 -25.96 -6.71
N PHE A 23 -12.34 -26.44 -6.74
CA PHE A 23 -11.16 -25.61 -6.52
C PHE A 23 -10.58 -24.94 -7.78
N LEU A 24 -11.06 -25.27 -8.98
CA LEU A 24 -10.46 -24.81 -10.24
C LEU A 24 -11.03 -23.49 -10.80
N VAL A 25 -11.95 -22.84 -10.09
CA VAL A 25 -12.52 -21.56 -10.54
C VAL A 25 -12.43 -20.54 -9.40
N ILE A 26 -11.22 -20.10 -9.09
CA ILE A 26 -11.04 -18.82 -8.40
C ILE A 26 -10.84 -17.78 -9.51
N PRO A 27 -11.84 -16.97 -9.86
CA PRO A 27 -11.59 -15.81 -10.70
C PRO A 27 -10.62 -14.90 -9.96
N ALA A 28 -9.48 -14.60 -10.58
CA ALA A 28 -8.62 -13.51 -10.16
C ALA A 28 -9.47 -12.23 -10.20
N SER A 29 -9.94 -11.80 -9.04
CA SER A 29 -10.78 -10.62 -8.91
C SER A 29 -9.90 -9.39 -9.08
N GLY A 30 -9.61 -9.03 -10.33
CA GLY A 30 -9.18 -7.69 -10.70
C GLY A 30 -10.28 -6.72 -10.29
N GLN A 31 -10.00 -5.85 -9.32
CA GLN A 31 -10.98 -4.86 -8.87
C GLN A 31 -11.24 -3.88 -10.01
N LYS A 32 -12.38 -4.02 -10.71
CA LYS A 32 -12.90 -2.97 -11.60
C LYS A 32 -13.28 -1.74 -10.77
N LEU A 33 -12.34 -0.83 -10.58
CA LEU A 33 -12.56 0.44 -9.89
C LEU A 33 -12.92 1.52 -10.91
N ASN A 34 -14.16 2.00 -10.85
CA ASN A 34 -14.72 3.01 -11.75
C ASN A 34 -14.45 4.46 -11.28
N SER A 35 -13.23 4.78 -10.83
CA SER A 35 -12.92 6.15 -10.38
C SER A 35 -12.15 6.93 -11.46
N VAL A 36 -12.34 8.25 -11.54
CA VAL A 36 -11.53 9.11 -12.43
C VAL A 36 -10.02 8.99 -12.12
N GLN A 37 -9.68 8.58 -10.89
CA GLN A 37 -8.30 8.34 -10.46
C GLN A 37 -7.74 7.04 -11.07
N THR A 38 -8.54 5.98 -11.24
CA THR A 38 -8.07 4.73 -11.85
C THR A 38 -7.73 4.91 -13.32
N LYS A 39 -8.52 5.71 -14.06
CA LYS A 39 -8.20 6.09 -15.45
C LYS A 39 -6.92 6.94 -15.60
N LYS A 40 -6.49 7.63 -14.54
CA LYS A 40 -5.24 8.42 -14.54
C LYS A 40 -4.04 7.58 -14.12
N ALA A 41 -4.26 6.51 -13.35
CA ALA A 41 -3.23 5.58 -12.91
C ALA A 41 -2.94 4.49 -13.96
N ASP A 42 -3.99 3.97 -14.60
CA ASP A 42 -3.95 3.00 -15.71
C ASP A 42 -3.23 3.60 -16.93
N ARG A 43 -1.95 3.28 -17.08
CA ARG A 43 -1.08 3.80 -18.15
C ARG A 43 -1.08 2.91 -19.37
N ASN A 44 -1.18 1.60 -19.17
CA ASN A 44 -1.19 0.64 -20.27
C ASN A 44 -2.60 0.52 -20.93
N LYS A 45 -3.62 1.14 -20.32
CA LYS A 45 -5.03 1.17 -20.76
C LYS A 45 -5.65 -0.22 -20.84
N ASP A 46 -5.22 -1.14 -19.98
CA ASP A 46 -5.78 -2.49 -19.91
C ASP A 46 -7.07 -2.56 -19.09
N GLY A 47 -7.43 -1.48 -18.40
CA GLY A 47 -8.63 -1.36 -17.58
C GLY A 47 -8.47 -1.90 -16.16
N GLU A 48 -7.28 -2.34 -15.79
CA GLU A 48 -6.87 -2.66 -14.42
C GLU A 48 -5.79 -1.65 -13.97
N VAL A 49 -5.52 -1.57 -12.66
CA VAL A 49 -4.44 -0.75 -12.13
C VAL A 49 -3.59 -1.66 -11.26
N ASP A 50 -2.39 -1.96 -11.73
CA ASP A 50 -1.46 -2.78 -10.94
C ASP A 50 -0.80 -1.98 -9.81
N GLY A 51 -0.04 -2.65 -8.94
CA GLY A 51 0.66 -2.01 -7.82
C GLY A 51 1.67 -0.95 -8.28
N ILE A 52 2.32 -1.14 -9.43
CA ILE A 52 3.33 -0.23 -9.97
C ILE A 52 2.66 1.05 -10.51
N GLU A 53 1.56 0.90 -11.23
CA GLU A 53 0.75 2.01 -11.75
C GLU A 53 0.14 2.82 -10.60
N SER A 54 -0.43 2.13 -9.60
CA SER A 54 -0.92 2.75 -8.37
C SER A 54 0.18 3.53 -7.65
N ARG A 55 1.38 2.95 -7.46
CA ARG A 55 2.53 3.63 -6.86
C ARG A 55 2.90 4.88 -7.64
N ARG A 56 3.16 4.74 -8.95
CA ARG A 56 3.59 5.86 -9.79
C ARG A 56 2.61 7.02 -9.74
N TYR A 57 1.32 6.71 -9.73
CA TYR A 57 0.28 7.72 -9.57
C TYR A 57 0.35 8.40 -8.19
N ARG A 58 0.47 7.64 -7.10
CA ARG A 58 0.62 8.20 -5.73
C ARG A 58 1.87 9.08 -5.60
N ILE A 59 3.02 8.62 -6.08
CA ILE A 59 4.27 9.39 -6.09
C ILE A 59 4.14 10.66 -6.92
N GLN A 60 3.49 10.60 -8.09
CA GLN A 60 3.25 11.78 -8.91
C GLN A 60 2.38 12.81 -8.17
N GLN A 61 1.35 12.36 -7.46
CA GLN A 61 0.49 13.23 -6.66
C GLN A 61 1.25 13.84 -5.48
N LEU A 62 2.10 13.05 -4.81
CA LEU A 62 2.98 13.55 -3.75
C LEU A 62 3.91 14.63 -4.30
N LYS A 63 4.67 14.34 -5.36
CA LYS A 63 5.60 15.30 -5.99
C LYS A 63 4.90 16.59 -6.40
N LYS A 64 3.74 16.48 -7.05
CA LYS A 64 2.94 17.66 -7.44
C LYS A 64 2.54 18.51 -6.24
N ARG A 65 2.09 17.89 -5.14
CA ARG A 65 1.71 18.64 -3.92
C ARG A 65 2.91 19.28 -3.24
N MET A 66 4.08 18.62 -3.28
CA MET A 66 5.35 19.20 -2.80
C MET A 66 5.73 20.44 -3.61
N GLU A 67 5.64 20.35 -4.94
CA GLU A 67 5.87 21.49 -5.86
C GLU A 67 4.88 22.64 -5.64
N GLU A 68 3.63 22.32 -5.32
CA GLU A 68 2.58 23.31 -5.01
C GLU A 68 2.71 23.88 -3.58
N GLY A 69 3.71 23.46 -2.79
CA GLY A 69 3.90 23.89 -1.41
C GLY A 69 2.74 23.48 -0.48
N ILE A 70 1.98 22.46 -0.87
CA ILE A 70 0.80 22.00 -0.13
C ILE A 70 1.26 21.07 0.98
N ALA A 71 0.82 21.34 2.21
CA ALA A 71 1.00 20.51 3.39
C ALA A 71 0.81 19.01 3.11
N ILE A 72 1.88 18.23 3.30
CA ILE A 72 1.86 16.77 3.17
C ILE A 72 1.97 16.16 4.58
N GLY A 73 0.89 16.31 5.36
CA GLY A 73 0.70 15.60 6.63
C GLY A 73 -0.29 14.44 6.49
N ARG A 74 -0.84 13.95 7.61
CA ARG A 74 -1.84 12.86 7.73
C ARG A 74 -3.11 13.01 6.88
N THR A 75 -3.30 14.10 6.14
CA THR A 75 -4.42 14.27 5.18
C THR A 75 -4.31 13.41 3.93
N ILE A 76 -3.21 12.68 3.72
CA ILE A 76 -3.10 11.69 2.64
C ILE A 76 -3.48 10.31 3.15
N ASP A 77 -4.76 10.10 3.39
CA ASP A 77 -5.31 8.74 3.55
C ASP A 77 -5.68 8.23 2.14
N PHE A 78 -4.78 7.48 1.50
CA PHE A 78 -5.03 6.90 0.17
C PHE A 78 -6.06 5.75 0.22
N ARG A 79 -6.55 5.34 1.40
CA ARG A 79 -7.44 4.17 1.60
C ARG A 79 -8.94 4.48 1.70
N ASN A 80 -9.37 5.73 1.55
CA ASN A 80 -10.70 6.30 1.85
C ASN A 80 -10.76 6.98 3.23
N ASP A 81 -11.29 8.20 3.22
CA ASP A 81 -11.64 9.13 4.32
C ASP A 81 -12.58 8.55 5.40
N THR A 82 -12.26 7.38 5.96
CA THR A 82 -13.06 6.80 7.06
C THR A 82 -12.22 5.93 7.99
N LEU A 83 -11.19 5.24 7.49
CA LEU A 83 -10.34 4.37 8.31
C LEU A 83 -9.29 5.13 9.14
N GLY A 84 -8.79 6.27 8.65
CA GLY A 84 -7.95 7.18 9.46
C GLY A 84 -8.63 7.61 10.76
N ARG A 85 -9.97 7.71 10.77
CA ARG A 85 -10.76 8.07 11.97
C ARG A 85 -10.85 6.94 12.99
N GLN A 86 -10.77 5.69 12.56
CA GLN A 86 -10.95 4.50 13.42
C GLN A 86 -9.63 3.99 14.00
N ARG A 87 -8.49 4.13 13.29
CA ARG A 87 -7.16 3.78 13.83
C ARG A 87 -6.60 4.82 14.81
N TYR A 88 -7.04 6.08 14.76
CA TYR A 88 -6.39 7.20 15.48
C TYR A 88 -7.37 8.16 16.17
N GLY A 89 -8.42 7.61 16.78
CA GLY A 89 -9.53 8.36 17.37
C GLY A 89 -9.14 9.56 18.25
N ASN A 90 -9.97 10.62 18.14
CA ASN A 90 -10.07 11.77 19.04
C ASN A 90 -8.78 12.56 19.30
N LEU A 91 -8.16 13.12 18.26
CA LEU A 91 -7.29 14.29 18.44
C LEU A 91 -8.15 15.55 18.32
N THR A 92 -8.23 16.30 19.42
CA THR A 92 -8.98 17.55 19.51
C THR A 92 -8.45 18.58 18.51
N SER A 93 -9.32 19.50 18.09
CA SER A 93 -9.13 20.45 16.98
C SER A 93 -7.85 21.30 17.04
N ASP A 94 -7.25 21.46 18.22
CA ASP A 94 -6.04 22.26 18.40
C ASP A 94 -4.76 21.43 18.13
N ALA A 95 -4.78 20.13 18.42
CA ALA A 95 -3.72 19.18 18.06
C ALA A 95 -3.84 18.69 16.60
N ALA A 96 -5.04 18.76 16.02
CA ALA A 96 -5.29 18.53 14.60
C ALA A 96 -4.69 19.64 13.70
N SER A 97 -4.35 20.80 14.26
CA SER A 97 -3.72 21.91 13.53
C SER A 97 -2.26 21.64 13.12
N GLN A 98 -1.63 20.58 13.64
CA GLN A 98 -0.22 20.26 13.39
C GLN A 98 0.04 18.90 12.70
N GLY A 99 -1.00 18.17 12.28
CA GLY A 99 -1.05 17.21 11.15
C GLY A 99 -0.04 16.04 11.01
N LEU A 100 1.08 16.01 11.71
CA LEU A 100 2.20 15.09 11.51
C LEU A 100 2.18 13.97 12.56
N SER A 101 2.64 12.79 12.19
CA SER A 101 2.95 11.68 13.11
C SER A 101 4.15 12.04 13.99
N LEU A 102 4.37 11.28 15.07
CA LEU A 102 5.55 11.46 15.93
C LEU A 102 6.85 11.32 15.14
N VAL A 103 6.86 10.45 14.13
CA VAL A 103 8.01 10.24 13.25
C VAL A 103 8.23 11.46 12.38
N GLU A 104 7.18 11.95 11.71
CA GLU A 104 7.24 13.11 10.82
C GLU A 104 7.63 14.39 11.58
N ASN A 105 7.11 14.62 12.78
CA ASN A 105 7.49 15.78 13.62
C ASN A 105 9.00 15.87 13.92
N ARG A 106 9.75 14.77 13.84
CA ARG A 106 11.21 14.80 14.03
C ARG A 106 11.95 15.42 12.85
N TYR A 107 11.32 15.45 11.68
CA TYR A 107 11.91 15.96 10.43
C TYR A 107 11.41 17.35 10.07
N ASP A 108 10.26 17.79 10.61
CA ASP A 108 9.77 19.17 10.52
C ASP A 108 10.69 20.12 11.31
N SER A 109 11.77 20.55 10.66
CA SER A 109 12.86 21.31 11.26
C SER A 109 12.49 22.77 11.47
N ASN A 110 11.57 23.30 10.66
CA ASN A 110 11.08 24.68 10.79
C ASN A 110 9.80 24.79 11.64
N HIS A 111 9.24 23.66 12.07
CA HIS A 111 8.07 23.54 12.96
C HIS A 111 6.83 24.22 12.39
N ASN A 112 6.70 24.21 11.06
CA ASN A 112 5.57 24.82 10.35
C ASN A 112 4.37 23.85 10.22
N GLY A 113 4.50 22.60 10.69
CA GLY A 113 3.49 21.54 10.60
C GLY A 113 3.40 20.89 9.22
N ILE A 114 4.38 21.12 8.34
CA ILE A 114 4.43 20.69 6.95
C ILE A 114 5.82 20.17 6.64
N LEU A 115 5.92 18.90 6.23
CA LEU A 115 7.19 18.42 5.71
C LEU A 115 7.46 18.95 4.30
N GLU A 116 8.53 19.73 4.20
CA GLU A 116 9.09 20.19 2.94
C GLU A 116 9.85 19.07 2.22
N TYR A 117 10.23 19.31 0.95
CA TYR A 117 10.88 18.29 0.14
C TYR A 117 12.15 17.73 0.76
N GLU A 118 13.01 18.57 1.31
CA GLU A 118 14.25 18.12 1.95
C GLU A 118 13.97 17.37 3.26
N GLU A 119 12.94 17.76 4.02
CA GLU A 119 12.55 17.08 5.27
C GLU A 119 11.98 15.68 4.99
N ILE A 120 11.15 15.55 3.95
CA ILE A 120 10.64 14.27 3.44
C ILE A 120 11.80 13.42 2.94
N ARG A 121 12.74 14.01 2.21
CA ARG A 121 13.92 13.29 1.70
C ARG A 121 14.76 12.74 2.85
N LEU A 122 14.99 13.50 3.91
CA LEU A 122 15.71 13.04 5.11
C LEU A 122 14.97 11.90 5.81
N LEU A 123 13.65 12.03 5.98
CA LEU A 123 12.81 10.96 6.54
C LEU A 123 12.97 9.67 5.74
N LEU A 124 12.81 9.74 4.42
CA LEU A 124 12.89 8.56 3.56
C LEU A 124 14.32 8.00 3.45
N GLN A 125 15.34 8.84 3.58
CA GLN A 125 16.74 8.40 3.66
C GLN A 125 16.99 7.54 4.91
N ASP A 126 16.52 7.99 6.07
CA ASP A 126 16.68 7.25 7.31
C ASP A 126 15.91 5.93 7.27
N LYS A 127 14.68 5.95 6.74
CA LYS A 127 13.87 4.73 6.54
C LYS A 127 14.56 3.76 5.58
N TYR A 128 15.11 4.25 4.46
CA TYR A 128 15.87 3.43 3.52
C TYR A 128 17.10 2.78 4.19
N ASN A 129 17.84 3.54 4.99
CA ASN A 129 18.99 3.03 5.75
C ASN A 129 18.57 1.94 6.77
N LEU A 130 17.46 2.15 7.48
CA LEU A 130 16.89 1.16 8.39
C LEU A 130 16.49 -0.12 7.66
N ILE A 131 15.82 -0.02 6.51
CA ILE A 131 15.47 -1.20 5.68
C ILE A 131 16.73 -1.93 5.21
N LYS A 132 17.79 -1.19 4.85
CA LYS A 132 19.06 -1.78 4.44
C LYS A 132 19.69 -2.61 5.57
N SER A 133 19.63 -2.13 6.81
CA SER A 133 20.14 -2.84 7.98
C SER A 133 19.23 -3.96 8.48
N GLU A 134 17.93 -3.71 8.60
CA GLU A 134 16.96 -4.59 9.29
C GLU A 134 16.21 -5.52 8.32
N GLY A 135 16.21 -5.23 7.02
CA GLY A 135 15.54 -6.03 5.99
C GLY A 135 14.16 -5.50 5.60
N LYS A 136 13.40 -4.96 6.56
CA LYS A 136 12.10 -4.32 6.35
C LYS A 136 11.72 -3.45 7.54
N ILE A 137 10.81 -2.51 7.35
CA ILE A 137 10.25 -1.67 8.40
C ILE A 137 8.73 -1.68 8.33
N ALA A 138 8.04 -1.34 9.42
CA ALA A 138 6.59 -1.14 9.39
C ALA A 138 6.24 0.19 8.73
N VAL A 139 5.10 0.24 8.02
CA VAL A 139 4.53 1.47 7.46
C VAL A 139 3.94 2.32 8.60
N GLU A 140 4.49 3.50 8.83
CA GLU A 140 4.07 4.44 9.89
C GLU A 140 3.52 5.75 9.31
N THR A 141 3.87 6.08 8.07
CA THR A 141 3.57 7.33 7.40
C THR A 141 2.86 7.11 6.05
N ALA A 142 2.14 8.12 5.59
CA ALA A 142 1.50 8.08 4.26
C ALA A 142 2.52 8.01 3.12
N PHE A 143 3.75 8.49 3.35
CA PHE A 143 4.84 8.37 2.40
C PHE A 143 5.27 6.92 2.22
N GLU A 144 5.48 6.18 3.31
CA GLU A 144 5.84 4.76 3.29
C GLU A 144 4.74 3.91 2.66
N GLU A 145 3.46 4.25 2.88
CA GLU A 145 2.32 3.55 2.26
C GLU A 145 2.31 3.67 0.72
N ALA A 146 2.98 4.66 0.15
CA ALA A 146 3.14 4.73 -1.30
C ALA A 146 4.11 3.65 -1.82
N TYR A 147 4.98 3.12 -0.97
CA TYR A 147 6.03 2.16 -1.30
C TYR A 147 5.69 0.72 -0.89
N ASP A 148 4.77 0.51 0.04
CA ASP A 148 4.16 -0.80 0.35
C ASP A 148 3.27 -1.26 -0.83
N LEU A 149 3.87 -2.01 -1.76
CA LEU A 149 3.26 -2.45 -3.00
C LEU A 149 2.37 -3.67 -2.80
N ASN A 150 2.81 -4.57 -1.93
CA ASN A 150 2.10 -5.81 -1.64
C ASN A 150 0.98 -5.63 -0.59
N ARG A 151 0.91 -4.46 0.06
CA ARG A 151 -0.04 -4.07 1.11
C ARG A 151 0.05 -4.96 2.35
N ASP A 152 1.26 -5.35 2.73
CA ASP A 152 1.51 -6.15 3.93
C ASP A 152 1.77 -5.28 5.19
N ASP A 153 1.61 -3.96 5.07
CA ASP A 153 1.89 -2.93 6.09
C ASP A 153 3.39 -2.88 6.49
N TYR A 154 4.29 -3.44 5.66
CA TYR A 154 5.74 -3.27 5.75
C TYR A 154 6.30 -2.70 4.44
N VAL A 155 7.50 -2.10 4.53
CA VAL A 155 8.32 -1.76 3.36
C VAL A 155 9.60 -2.57 3.44
N ASP A 156 9.81 -3.45 2.45
CA ASP A 156 10.97 -4.32 2.40
C ASP A 156 12.10 -3.80 1.48
N LYS A 157 13.18 -4.58 1.35
CA LYS A 157 14.34 -4.24 0.50
C LYS A 157 14.02 -4.11 -0.99
N GLU A 158 13.02 -4.81 -1.49
CA GLU A 158 12.63 -4.77 -2.91
C GLU A 158 11.84 -3.50 -3.18
N GLU A 159 10.90 -3.18 -2.29
CA GLU A 159 10.10 -1.96 -2.32
C GLU A 159 10.95 -0.70 -2.07
N ALA A 160 11.93 -0.80 -1.16
CA ALA A 160 12.85 0.28 -0.85
C ALA A 160 13.78 0.68 -2.01
N ARG A 161 13.90 -0.15 -3.06
CA ARG A 161 14.60 0.28 -4.29
C ARG A 161 13.90 1.46 -4.95
N PHE A 162 12.58 1.51 -4.87
CA PHE A 162 11.81 2.62 -5.41
C PHE A 162 11.99 3.89 -4.60
N LEU A 163 12.15 3.80 -3.28
CA LEU A 163 12.53 4.94 -2.43
C LEU A 163 13.85 5.56 -2.92
N LYS A 164 14.85 4.70 -3.12
CA LYS A 164 16.16 5.12 -3.61
C LYS A 164 16.07 5.83 -4.95
N ASP A 165 15.38 5.24 -5.91
CA ASP A 165 15.28 5.77 -7.27
C ASP A 165 14.48 7.08 -7.33
N ASP A 166 13.36 7.17 -6.61
CA ASP A 166 12.46 8.33 -6.68
C ASP A 166 13.01 9.59 -6.02
N PHE A 167 13.84 9.42 -4.97
CA PHE A 167 14.42 10.49 -4.16
C PHE A 167 15.95 10.63 -4.30
N LYS A 168 16.57 9.82 -5.16
CA LYS A 168 18.03 9.78 -5.38
C LYS A 168 18.80 9.62 -4.06
N LEU A 169 18.40 8.64 -3.25
CA LEU A 169 19.04 8.35 -1.98
C LEU A 169 20.39 7.64 -2.21
N GLU A 170 21.37 7.94 -1.37
CA GLU A 170 22.72 7.37 -1.45
C GLU A 170 22.88 6.08 -0.63
#